data_AF-M0QQT2-F1
#
_entry.id   AF-M0QQT2-F1
#
_cell.length_a   1.000
_cell.length_b   1.000
_cell.length_c   1.000
_cell.angle_alpha   90.00
_cell.angle_beta   90.00
_cell.angle_gamma   90.00
#
_symmetry.space_group_name_H-M   'P 1'
#
loop_
_entity.id
_entity.type
_entity.pdbx_description
1 polymer ?
#
loop_
_entity_poly.entity_id
_entity_poly.type
_entity_poly.pdbx_seq_one_letter_code
_entity_poly.pdbx_strand_id
1 'polypeptide(L)'
;MASSIAFFEATADGLFTPTQFSRSLWAPGTLNGPAVCAIAARDVELEFSRPGFRPARFTIDLFKAARQAPTATRSRLVRDGRRISVAETEVVQYPGDRGGDADAEIVVARATTVFLQESQSPPGERWSRPEEESTFHPPTAAPDDLMPWFSVDDPDRDPDAPAWNQDMGSNQTPHRKRLWTRSAPPVVGEELTPFQRAVTSAESTSLVSNWGSTGIGFINCDLTVALSRLPGGERVGIETDTHIEDDGISVSTATLYDVQGPFGTGIVTAVNNSAAQIDFTTADTTGRYKEA
;
A
#
# COMPACT_ATOMS: atom_id res chain seq x y z
N MET A 1 -2.78 -24.00 10.39
CA MET A 1 -2.32 -23.11 11.48
C MET A 1 -2.63 -21.70 11.03
N ALA A 2 -3.13 -20.82 11.91
CA ALA A 2 -3.27 -19.41 11.55
C ALA A 2 -1.88 -18.89 11.17
N SER A 3 -1.75 -18.26 10.00
CA SER A 3 -0.49 -17.70 9.55
C SER A 3 -0.03 -16.64 10.55
N SER A 4 1.24 -16.71 10.98
CA SER A 4 1.87 -15.70 11.85
C SER A 4 2.22 -14.41 11.11
N ILE A 5 1.89 -14.32 9.81
CA ILE A 5 2.18 -13.17 8.98
C ILE A 5 1.23 -12.04 9.33
N ALA A 6 1.79 -10.96 9.85
CA ALA A 6 1.13 -9.67 9.99
C ALA A 6 2.20 -8.59 10.17
N PHE A 7 1.85 -7.32 9.96
CA PHE A 7 2.79 -6.21 10.19
C PHE A 7 3.08 -5.95 11.66
N PHE A 8 2.10 -6.18 12.55
CA PHE A 8 2.20 -5.90 13.97
C PHE A 8 1.66 -7.04 14.83
N GLU A 9 2.15 -7.12 16.06
CA GLU A 9 1.56 -7.89 17.15
C GLU A 9 0.93 -6.92 18.16
N ALA A 10 -0.32 -7.16 18.55
CA ALA A 10 -0.98 -6.36 19.57
C ALA A 10 -0.49 -6.73 20.96
N THR A 11 -0.22 -5.72 21.79
CA THR A 11 0.20 -5.88 23.18
C THR A 11 -0.95 -5.61 24.15
N ALA A 12 -0.84 -6.09 25.39
CA ALA A 12 -1.91 -5.99 26.40
C ALA A 12 -2.23 -4.55 26.82
N ASP A 13 -1.30 -3.62 26.62
CA ASP A 13 -1.42 -2.17 26.89
C ASP A 13 -2.01 -1.39 25.71
N GLY A 14 -2.46 -2.06 24.65
CA GLY A 14 -3.12 -1.44 23.50
C GLY A 14 -2.15 -0.86 22.45
N LEU A 15 -0.86 -1.18 22.55
CA LEU A 15 0.14 -0.83 21.55
C LEU A 15 0.31 -1.96 20.51
N PHE A 16 1.06 -1.65 19.46
CA PHE A 16 1.39 -2.53 18.36
C PHE A 16 2.90 -2.63 18.23
N THR A 17 3.44 -3.84 18.40
CA THR A 17 4.87 -4.13 18.20
C THR A 17 5.11 -4.53 16.75
N PRO A 18 5.98 -3.83 16.00
CA PRO A 18 6.25 -4.18 14.60
C PRO A 18 6.93 -5.55 14.46
N THR A 19 6.45 -6.38 13.54
CA THR A 19 7.05 -7.69 13.22
C THR A 19 8.13 -7.56 12.14
N GLN A 20 8.74 -8.67 11.73
CA GLN A 20 9.66 -8.67 10.59
C GLN A 20 9.04 -8.26 9.24
N PHE A 21 7.74 -8.49 9.05
CA PHE A 21 7.04 -8.16 7.81
C PHE A 21 6.82 -6.65 7.62
N SER A 22 6.97 -5.87 8.70
CA SER A 22 6.91 -4.41 8.67
C SER A 22 8.23 -3.75 8.25
N ARG A 23 9.33 -4.50 8.11
CA ARG A 23 10.66 -3.92 7.89
C ARG A 23 10.82 -3.31 6.50
N SER A 24 11.37 -2.10 6.44
CA SER A 24 11.71 -1.40 5.20
C SER A 24 13.06 -1.84 4.62
N LEU A 25 13.23 -1.64 3.31
CA LEU A 25 14.53 -1.73 2.64
C LEU A 25 15.27 -0.38 2.60
N TRP A 26 14.57 0.73 2.87
CA TRP A 26 15.15 2.08 2.79
C TRP A 26 16.26 2.33 3.82
N ALA A 27 16.07 1.83 5.05
CA ALA A 27 17.06 1.97 6.11
C ALA A 27 16.84 0.93 7.22
N PRO A 28 17.91 0.47 7.89
CA PRO A 28 17.80 -0.40 9.06
C PRO A 28 16.92 0.22 10.15
N GLY A 29 16.08 -0.60 10.78
CA GLY A 29 15.22 -0.17 11.89
C GLY A 29 14.03 0.71 11.49
N THR A 30 13.74 0.86 10.19
CA THR A 30 12.55 1.60 9.69
C THR A 30 11.42 0.65 9.25
N LEU A 31 10.19 1.16 9.25
CA LEU A 31 9.02 0.44 8.77
C LEU A 31 8.74 0.75 7.29
N ASN A 32 8.17 -0.22 6.58
CA ASN A 32 7.69 -0.03 5.22
C ASN A 32 6.36 0.74 5.20
N GLY A 33 6.09 1.44 4.10
CA GLY A 33 4.86 2.19 3.91
C GLY A 33 3.58 1.35 4.05
N PRO A 34 3.51 0.10 3.53
CA PRO A 34 2.32 -0.74 3.66
C PRO A 34 1.93 -0.97 5.11
N ALA A 35 2.88 -1.19 6.03
CA ALA A 35 2.58 -1.37 7.45
C ALA A 35 1.93 -0.13 8.07
N VAL A 36 2.46 1.06 7.79
CA VAL A 36 1.94 2.34 8.30
C VAL A 36 0.53 2.61 7.75
N CYS A 37 0.32 2.33 6.47
CA CYS A 37 -1.00 2.46 5.84
C CYS A 37 -2.00 1.45 6.41
N ALA A 38 -1.58 0.20 6.62
CA ALA A 38 -2.41 -0.88 7.13
C ALA A 38 -2.95 -0.59 8.53
N ILE A 39 -2.10 -0.13 9.45
CA ILE A 39 -2.53 0.14 10.84
C ILE A 39 -3.47 1.35 10.90
N ALA A 40 -3.24 2.38 10.09
CA ALA A 40 -4.14 3.53 9.99
C ALA A 40 -5.50 3.16 9.36
N ALA A 41 -5.50 2.35 8.30
CA ALA A 41 -6.72 1.87 7.66
C ALA A 41 -7.53 0.95 8.57
N ARG A 42 -6.86 0.10 9.36
CA ARG A 42 -7.49 -0.75 10.37
C ARG A 42 -8.21 0.10 11.42
N ASP A 43 -7.51 1.05 12.03
CA ASP A 43 -8.04 1.90 13.08
C ASP A 43 -9.29 2.66 12.63
N VAL A 44 -9.20 3.38 11.51
CA VAL A 44 -10.31 4.20 11.02
C VAL A 44 -11.53 3.37 10.62
N GLU A 45 -11.30 2.14 10.14
CA GLU A 45 -12.38 1.22 9.77
C GLU A 45 -13.07 0.66 11.01
N LEU A 46 -12.32 0.26 12.04
CA LEU A 46 -12.89 -0.25 13.28
C LEU A 46 -13.69 0.81 14.05
N GLU A 47 -13.18 2.04 14.11
CA GLU A 47 -13.81 3.11 14.88
C GLU A 47 -15.03 3.74 14.18
N PHE A 48 -14.99 3.87 12.85
CA PHE A 48 -15.95 4.74 12.15
C PHE A 48 -16.70 4.09 10.98
N SER A 49 -16.48 2.81 10.69
CA SER A 49 -17.32 2.12 9.72
C SER A 49 -18.77 2.05 10.19
N ARG A 50 -19.70 2.25 9.25
CA ARG A 50 -21.13 2.13 9.54
C ARG A 50 -21.89 1.56 8.35
N PRO A 51 -23.01 0.86 8.60
CA PRO A 51 -23.84 0.31 7.54
C PRO A 51 -24.26 1.35 6.50
N GLY A 52 -24.17 0.99 5.22
CA GLY A 52 -24.54 1.85 4.09
C GLY A 52 -23.54 2.97 3.79
N PHE A 53 -22.37 2.99 4.42
CA PHE A 53 -21.26 3.86 4.08
C PHE A 53 -20.04 3.05 3.67
N ARG A 54 -19.41 3.45 2.57
CA ARG A 54 -18.18 2.86 2.06
C ARG A 54 -17.00 3.79 2.29
N PRO A 55 -15.84 3.30 2.79
CA PRO A 55 -14.61 4.08 2.74
C PRO A 55 -14.20 4.24 1.27
N ALA A 56 -14.41 5.43 0.72
CA ALA A 56 -14.26 5.73 -0.71
C ALA A 56 -12.96 6.47 -1.03
N ARG A 57 -12.33 7.10 -0.04
CA ARG A 57 -11.00 7.69 -0.19
C ARG A 57 -10.22 7.56 1.10
N PHE A 58 -8.94 7.21 0.98
CA PHE A 58 -7.96 7.22 2.05
C PHE A 58 -6.75 8.02 1.58
N THR A 59 -6.36 9.06 2.31
CA THR A 59 -5.13 9.82 2.06
C THR A 59 -4.28 9.78 3.31
N ILE A 60 -2.99 9.48 3.21
CA ILE A 60 -2.05 9.52 4.33
C ILE A 60 -0.81 10.32 3.97
N ASP A 61 -0.41 11.22 4.86
CA ASP A 61 0.85 11.93 4.80
C ASP A 61 1.88 11.18 5.68
N LEU A 62 3.00 10.77 5.07
CA LEU A 62 4.09 10.01 5.68
C LEU A 62 5.28 10.93 6.02
N PHE A 63 5.01 12.00 6.76
CA PHE A 63 5.97 13.10 6.98
C PHE A 63 7.16 12.75 7.90
N LYS A 64 7.20 11.55 8.49
CA LYS A 64 8.36 11.08 9.27
C LYS A 64 8.55 9.57 9.13
N ALA A 65 9.80 9.16 8.96
CA ALA A 65 10.15 7.74 8.87
C ALA A 65 9.74 6.99 10.15
N ALA A 66 8.76 6.09 10.01
CA ALA A 66 8.34 5.18 11.05
C ALA A 66 9.45 4.15 11.34
N ARG A 67 9.56 3.73 12.60
CA ARG A 67 10.64 2.89 13.11
C ARG A 67 10.13 1.64 13.82
N GLN A 68 11.03 0.70 14.10
CA GLN A 68 10.74 -0.45 14.94
C GLN A 68 10.57 -0.01 16.40
N ALA A 69 9.41 0.58 16.69
CA ALA A 69 9.02 1.11 17.99
C ALA A 69 7.55 0.74 18.26
N PRO A 70 7.14 0.60 19.54
CA PRO A 70 5.74 0.48 19.91
C PRO A 70 4.92 1.57 19.23
N THR A 71 3.85 1.15 18.57
CA THR A 71 3.00 2.00 17.72
C THR A 71 1.58 2.01 18.26
N ALA A 72 0.91 3.16 18.18
CA ALA A 72 -0.52 3.29 18.45
C ALA A 72 -1.18 4.10 17.34
N THR A 73 -2.50 4.06 17.31
CA THR A 73 -3.32 4.91 16.45
C THR A 73 -4.24 5.78 17.29
N ARG A 74 -4.56 6.97 16.80
CA ARG A 74 -5.51 7.89 17.42
C ARG A 74 -6.38 8.49 16.35
N SER A 75 -7.69 8.43 16.52
CA SER A 75 -8.57 8.88 15.46
C SER A 75 -9.79 9.62 15.97
N ARG A 76 -10.38 10.41 15.08
CA ARG A 76 -11.52 11.26 15.38
C ARG A 76 -12.38 11.46 14.14
N LEU A 77 -13.69 11.59 14.34
CA LEU A 77 -14.57 12.12 13.31
C LEU A 77 -14.32 13.62 13.15
N VAL A 78 -14.04 14.02 11.91
CA VAL A 78 -13.99 15.44 11.50
C VAL A 78 -15.38 15.90 11.08
N ARG A 79 -16.13 15.00 10.45
CA ARG A 79 -17.48 15.27 9.95
C ARG A 79 -18.31 14.00 10.00
N ASP A 80 -19.51 14.10 10.55
CA ASP A 80 -20.52 13.06 10.40
C ASP A 80 -21.78 13.62 9.70
N GLY A 81 -21.84 13.46 8.39
CA GLY A 81 -22.95 13.94 7.56
C GLY A 81 -23.76 12.80 6.92
N ARG A 82 -24.97 13.12 6.49
CA ARG A 82 -25.92 12.16 5.87
C ARG A 82 -25.38 11.41 4.65
N ARG A 83 -24.54 12.06 3.83
CA ARG A 83 -23.96 11.47 2.60
C ARG A 83 -22.45 11.26 2.67
N ILE A 84 -21.79 11.98 3.57
CA ILE A 84 -20.32 12.07 3.64
C ILE A 84 -19.97 12.08 5.12
N SER A 85 -19.16 11.13 5.54
CA SER A 85 -18.46 11.13 6.82
C SER A 85 -16.95 11.21 6.56
N VAL A 86 -16.23 11.92 7.43
CA VAL A 86 -14.78 12.12 7.31
C VAL A 86 -14.17 11.86 8.67
N ALA A 87 -13.16 11.00 8.71
CA ALA A 87 -12.37 10.70 9.89
C ALA A 87 -10.90 11.00 9.62
N GLU A 88 -10.19 11.39 10.67
CA GLU A 88 -8.74 11.51 10.69
C GLU A 88 -8.16 10.45 11.61
N THR A 89 -7.01 9.88 11.23
CA THR A 89 -6.25 8.92 12.04
C THR A 89 -4.79 9.32 12.06
N GLU A 90 -4.18 9.40 13.24
CA GLU A 90 -2.75 9.55 13.43
C GLU A 90 -2.10 8.20 13.72
N VAL A 91 -0.89 7.99 13.20
CA VAL A 91 -0.01 6.89 13.60
C VAL A 91 1.08 7.46 14.50
N VAL A 92 1.20 6.90 15.70
CA VAL A 92 2.01 7.42 16.81
C VAL A 92 3.00 6.36 17.24
N GLN A 93 4.25 6.73 17.51
CA GLN A 93 5.28 5.83 17.98
C GLN A 93 5.90 6.30 19.29
N TYR A 94 6.28 5.33 20.13
CA TYR A 94 6.90 5.53 21.44
C TYR A 94 8.30 4.91 21.45
N PRO A 95 9.31 5.57 20.84
CA PRO A 95 10.59 4.94 20.58
C PRO A 95 11.48 4.65 21.79
N GLY A 96 11.11 5.07 23.02
CA GLY A 96 11.82 4.76 24.26
C GLY A 96 13.31 5.15 24.26
N ASP A 97 13.66 6.20 25.01
CA ASP A 97 15.05 6.59 25.32
C ASP A 97 15.95 6.94 24.11
N ARG A 98 15.54 7.97 23.35
CA ARG A 98 16.46 8.72 22.48
C ARG A 98 17.01 9.95 23.20
N GLY A 99 17.70 9.75 24.33
CA GLY A 99 18.43 10.83 25.02
C GLY A 99 17.53 11.96 25.56
N GLY A 100 16.26 11.67 25.80
CA GLY A 100 15.22 12.59 26.25
C GLY A 100 13.90 11.84 26.39
N ASP A 101 13.15 12.21 27.43
CA ASP A 101 11.86 11.70 27.91
C ASP A 101 11.40 10.32 27.38
N ALA A 102 11.40 9.31 28.26
CA ALA A 102 10.98 7.95 27.93
C ALA A 102 9.53 7.87 27.42
N ASP A 103 8.72 8.90 27.70
CA ASP A 103 7.31 9.01 27.32
C ASP A 103 7.08 9.85 26.05
N ALA A 104 8.14 10.26 25.34
CA ALA A 104 8.01 11.11 24.15
C ALA A 104 7.29 10.39 23.00
N GLU A 105 6.05 10.79 22.74
CA GLU A 105 5.30 10.35 21.56
C GLU A 105 5.78 11.05 20.28
N ILE A 106 5.79 10.31 19.18
CA ILE A 106 6.12 10.81 17.87
C ILE A 106 5.00 10.44 16.90
N VAL A 107 4.26 11.45 16.42
CA VAL A 107 3.38 11.24 15.26
C VAL A 107 4.26 11.08 14.02
N VAL A 108 4.08 9.96 13.32
CA VAL A 108 4.85 9.63 12.11
C VAL A 108 4.05 9.78 10.83
N ALA A 109 2.73 9.66 10.93
CA ALA A 109 1.84 9.82 9.81
C ALA A 109 0.46 10.32 10.25
N ARG A 110 -0.27 10.94 9.33
CA ARG A 110 -1.67 11.32 9.51
C ARG A 110 -2.46 10.96 8.27
N ALA A 111 -3.59 10.28 8.47
CA ALA A 111 -4.51 9.88 7.44
C ALA A 111 -5.85 10.61 7.55
N THR A 112 -6.51 10.79 6.41
CA THR A 112 -7.91 11.21 6.28
C THR A 112 -8.66 10.17 5.47
N THR A 113 -9.73 9.63 6.03
CA THR A 113 -10.64 8.70 5.35
C THR A 113 -11.98 9.37 5.10
N VAL A 114 -12.45 9.30 3.86
CA VAL A 114 -13.78 9.76 3.46
C VAL A 114 -14.68 8.56 3.24
N PHE A 115 -15.75 8.48 4.03
CA PHE A 115 -16.81 7.51 3.87
C PHE A 115 -17.98 8.15 3.12
N LEU A 116 -18.48 7.48 2.08
CA LEU A 116 -19.60 7.94 1.26
C LEU A 116 -20.82 7.03 1.43
N GLN A 117 -22.01 7.64 1.51
CA GLN A 117 -23.26 6.90 1.55
C GLN A 117 -23.47 6.16 0.22
N GLU A 118 -23.70 4.86 0.31
CA GLU A 118 -23.98 4.02 -0.86
C GLU A 118 -25.34 4.36 -1.46
N SER A 119 -25.43 4.29 -2.79
CA SER A 119 -26.64 4.57 -3.56
C SER A 119 -26.61 3.86 -4.91
N GLN A 120 -27.69 3.98 -5.67
CA GLN A 120 -27.72 3.52 -7.06
C GLN A 120 -26.93 4.47 -7.96
N SER A 121 -26.33 3.92 -9.01
CA SER A 121 -25.68 4.74 -10.04
C SER A 121 -26.68 5.69 -10.69
N PRO A 122 -26.27 6.92 -11.03
CA PRO A 122 -27.13 7.86 -11.75
C PRO A 122 -27.43 7.33 -13.17
N PRO A 123 -28.54 7.78 -13.78
CA PRO A 123 -28.88 7.41 -15.15
C PRO A 123 -27.82 7.87 -16.16
N GLY A 124 -27.91 7.34 -17.39
CA GLY A 124 -27.01 7.65 -18.50
C GLY A 124 -25.78 6.75 -18.61
N GLU A 125 -25.11 6.81 -19.75
CA GLU A 125 -23.85 6.12 -20.01
C GLU A 125 -22.66 7.01 -19.59
N ARG A 126 -21.55 6.37 -19.23
CA ARG A 126 -20.30 7.04 -18.88
C ARG A 126 -19.19 6.32 -19.62
N TRP A 127 -18.14 7.06 -19.95
CA TRP A 127 -16.94 6.45 -20.50
C TRP A 127 -16.37 5.43 -19.50
N SER A 128 -16.02 4.26 -20.01
CA SER A 128 -15.19 3.26 -19.35
C SER A 128 -14.17 2.79 -20.37
N ARG A 129 -12.97 2.41 -19.88
CA ARG A 129 -11.96 1.77 -20.73
C ARG A 129 -12.57 0.50 -21.36
N PRO A 130 -12.51 0.33 -22.69
CA PRO A 130 -12.90 -0.92 -23.34
C PRO A 130 -12.11 -2.11 -22.80
N GLU A 131 -12.72 -3.29 -22.76
CA GLU A 131 -12.08 -4.50 -22.22
C GLU A 131 -10.85 -4.89 -23.04
N GLU A 132 -10.90 -4.68 -24.36
CA GLU A 132 -9.82 -4.94 -25.30
C GLU A 132 -8.60 -4.03 -25.10
N GLU A 133 -8.79 -2.89 -24.44
CA GLU A 133 -7.71 -1.97 -24.07
C GLU A 133 -7.14 -2.26 -22.67
N SER A 134 -7.66 -3.26 -21.96
CA SER A 134 -7.09 -3.68 -20.68
C SER A 134 -5.76 -4.39 -20.90
N THR A 135 -4.70 -3.89 -20.28
CA THR A 135 -3.37 -4.53 -20.31
C THR A 135 -3.07 -5.35 -19.06
N PHE A 136 -4.01 -5.40 -18.11
CA PHE A 136 -3.80 -6.05 -16.82
C PHE A 136 -4.38 -7.47 -16.82
N HIS A 137 -3.52 -8.46 -17.08
CA HIS A 137 -3.87 -9.88 -17.08
C HIS A 137 -2.98 -10.65 -16.09
N PRO A 138 -3.32 -10.66 -14.78
CA PRO A 138 -2.48 -11.28 -13.76
C PRO A 138 -2.44 -12.80 -13.89
N PRO A 139 -1.39 -13.47 -13.38
CA PRO A 139 -1.30 -14.92 -13.41
C PRO A 139 -2.27 -15.55 -12.41
N THR A 140 -2.65 -16.81 -12.66
CA THR A 140 -3.29 -17.64 -11.65
C THR A 140 -2.27 -18.01 -10.58
N ALA A 141 -2.48 -17.52 -9.36
CA ALA A 141 -1.66 -17.86 -8.20
C ALA A 141 -2.36 -18.92 -7.35
N ALA A 142 -1.59 -19.84 -6.76
CA ALA A 142 -2.12 -20.80 -5.80
C ALA A 142 -2.63 -20.08 -4.54
N PRO A 143 -3.63 -20.61 -3.81
CA PRO A 143 -4.13 -19.96 -2.60
C PRO A 143 -3.08 -19.74 -1.51
N ASP A 144 -2.05 -20.58 -1.45
CA ASP A 144 -0.92 -20.50 -0.51
C ASP A 144 0.27 -19.71 -1.07
N ASP A 145 0.19 -19.21 -2.31
CA ASP A 145 1.20 -18.30 -2.85
C ASP A 145 1.02 -16.93 -2.18
N LEU A 146 2.03 -16.54 -1.42
CA LEU A 146 2.11 -15.25 -0.72
C LEU A 146 2.97 -14.24 -1.47
N MET A 147 3.70 -14.69 -2.49
CA MET A 147 4.69 -13.87 -3.17
C MET A 147 4.02 -12.92 -4.17
N PRO A 148 4.54 -11.69 -4.29
CA PRO A 148 4.12 -10.76 -5.33
C PRO A 148 4.59 -11.24 -6.71
N TRP A 149 3.75 -11.01 -7.72
CA TRP A 149 4.11 -11.16 -9.12
C TRP A 149 4.29 -9.80 -9.77
N PHE A 150 5.28 -9.68 -10.64
CA PHE A 150 5.64 -8.48 -11.36
C PHE A 150 5.56 -8.71 -12.86
N SER A 151 5.24 -7.66 -13.59
CA SER A 151 5.25 -7.64 -15.06
C SER A 151 5.68 -6.28 -15.56
N VAL A 152 6.23 -6.23 -16.77
CA VAL A 152 6.79 -5.04 -17.38
C VAL A 152 6.44 -4.96 -18.87
N ASP A 153 6.16 -3.75 -19.36
CA ASP A 153 5.94 -3.46 -20.79
C ASP A 153 7.27 -3.35 -21.56
N ASP A 154 8.07 -4.42 -21.50
CA ASP A 154 9.33 -4.50 -22.23
C ASP A 154 9.06 -4.87 -23.70
N PRO A 155 9.30 -3.95 -24.67
CA PRO A 155 9.06 -4.21 -26.08
C PRO A 155 10.02 -5.24 -26.67
N ASP A 156 11.17 -5.47 -26.03
CA ASP A 156 12.22 -6.38 -26.47
C ASP A 156 12.15 -7.73 -25.71
N ARG A 157 11.09 -7.94 -24.91
CA ARG A 157 10.89 -9.18 -24.15
C ARG A 157 10.85 -10.37 -25.10
N ASP A 158 11.58 -11.43 -24.75
CA ASP A 158 11.43 -12.74 -25.38
C ASP A 158 9.94 -13.15 -25.36
N PRO A 159 9.30 -13.39 -26.52
CA PRO A 159 7.90 -13.81 -26.58
C PRO A 159 7.63 -15.12 -25.83
N ASP A 160 8.64 -15.99 -25.70
CA ASP A 160 8.54 -17.26 -24.98
C ASP A 160 8.76 -17.10 -23.46
N ALA A 161 9.27 -15.95 -23.01
CA ALA A 161 9.42 -15.66 -21.59
C ALA A 161 8.06 -15.38 -20.92
N PRO A 162 7.88 -15.82 -19.65
CA PRO A 162 6.64 -15.63 -18.93
C PRO A 162 6.35 -14.13 -18.73
N ALA A 163 5.10 -13.74 -18.98
CA ALA A 163 4.67 -12.34 -18.85
C ALA A 163 4.70 -11.81 -17.42
N TRP A 164 4.67 -12.71 -16.44
CA TRP A 164 4.76 -12.41 -15.02
C TRP A 164 5.81 -13.29 -14.37
N ASN A 165 6.57 -12.73 -13.44
CA ASN A 165 7.54 -13.47 -12.64
C ASN A 165 7.60 -12.89 -11.22
N GLN A 166 8.36 -13.53 -10.34
CA GLN A 166 8.55 -13.08 -8.95
C GLN A 166 9.96 -12.52 -8.70
N ASP A 167 10.75 -12.35 -9.76
CA ASP A 167 12.11 -11.84 -9.72
C ASP A 167 12.08 -10.32 -9.92
N MET A 168 12.27 -9.59 -8.82
CA MET A 168 12.36 -8.14 -8.90
C MET A 168 13.50 -7.71 -9.82
N GLY A 169 14.73 -8.17 -9.61
CA GLY A 169 15.90 -7.76 -10.42
C GLY A 169 15.67 -7.87 -11.95
N SER A 170 15.01 -8.93 -12.41
CA SER A 170 14.68 -9.12 -13.84
C SER A 170 13.77 -8.04 -14.44
N ASN A 171 12.99 -7.34 -13.62
CA ASN A 171 12.07 -6.27 -14.03
C ASN A 171 12.65 -4.87 -13.77
N GLN A 172 13.92 -4.74 -13.36
CA GLN A 172 14.58 -3.46 -13.11
C GLN A 172 14.95 -2.74 -14.42
N THR A 173 13.93 -2.25 -15.12
CA THR A 173 14.03 -1.60 -16.43
C THR A 173 13.34 -0.22 -16.39
N PRO A 174 13.45 0.64 -17.42
CA PRO A 174 12.75 1.93 -17.44
C PRO A 174 11.28 1.82 -17.89
N HIS A 175 10.78 0.62 -18.15
CA HIS A 175 9.44 0.40 -18.71
C HIS A 175 8.36 0.36 -17.63
N ARG A 176 7.10 0.56 -18.07
CA ARG A 176 5.89 0.55 -17.23
C ARG A 176 5.75 -0.79 -16.51
N LYS A 177 5.41 -0.75 -15.23
CA LYS A 177 5.35 -1.94 -14.37
C LYS A 177 3.96 -2.21 -13.80
N ARG A 178 3.75 -3.49 -13.53
CA ARG A 178 2.58 -4.05 -12.87
C ARG A 178 2.99 -4.89 -11.67
N LEU A 179 2.10 -4.94 -10.69
CA LEU A 179 2.21 -5.77 -9.50
C LEU A 179 0.89 -6.51 -9.28
N TRP A 180 0.97 -7.78 -8.89
CA TRP A 180 -0.15 -8.58 -8.38
C TRP A 180 0.24 -9.14 -7.02
N THR A 181 -0.28 -8.53 -5.94
CA THR A 181 0.22 -8.74 -4.59
C THR A 181 -0.85 -9.25 -3.63
N ARG A 182 -0.41 -9.99 -2.60
CA ARG A 182 -1.21 -10.41 -1.45
C ARG A 182 -0.67 -9.70 -0.21
N SER A 183 -1.43 -8.76 0.31
CA SER A 183 -1.04 -7.99 1.50
C SER A 183 -1.06 -8.84 2.78
N ALA A 184 -0.12 -8.56 3.67
CA ALA A 184 -0.13 -9.09 5.04
C ALA A 184 -1.22 -8.37 5.88
N PRO A 185 -1.86 -9.07 6.83
CA PRO A 185 -2.71 -8.44 7.83
C PRO A 185 -2.02 -7.35 8.64
N PRO A 186 -2.75 -6.33 9.14
CA PRO A 186 -2.16 -5.32 10.00
C PRO A 186 -1.70 -5.93 11.32
N VAL A 187 -2.53 -6.81 11.92
CA VAL A 187 -2.27 -7.40 13.24
C VAL A 187 -2.36 -8.93 13.19
N VAL A 188 -1.50 -9.61 13.95
CA VAL A 188 -1.51 -11.08 14.07
C VAL A 188 -2.89 -11.60 14.50
N GLY A 189 -3.38 -12.62 13.80
CA GLY A 189 -4.67 -13.26 14.10
C GLY A 189 -5.89 -12.56 13.49
N GLU A 190 -5.71 -11.42 12.82
CA GLU A 190 -6.78 -10.72 12.12
C GLU A 190 -6.84 -11.07 10.64
N GLU A 191 -8.05 -11.01 10.07
CA GLU A 191 -8.26 -11.08 8.62
C GLU A 191 -8.36 -9.68 8.03
N LEU A 192 -7.71 -9.47 6.88
CA LEU A 192 -7.85 -8.23 6.12
C LEU A 192 -9.26 -8.06 5.59
N THR A 193 -9.90 -6.95 5.98
CA THR A 193 -11.09 -6.48 5.27
C THR A 193 -10.73 -6.06 3.84
N PRO A 194 -11.70 -5.99 2.92
CA PRO A 194 -11.48 -5.47 1.57
C PRO A 194 -10.86 -4.06 1.54
N PHE A 195 -11.27 -3.17 2.44
CA PHE A 195 -10.73 -1.81 2.50
C PHE A 195 -9.27 -1.80 2.96
N GLN A 196 -8.95 -2.51 4.04
CA GLN A 196 -7.56 -2.63 4.51
C GLN A 196 -6.67 -3.24 3.43
N ARG A 197 -7.15 -4.27 2.73
CA ARG A 197 -6.44 -4.91 1.61
C ARG A 197 -6.18 -3.93 0.46
N ALA A 198 -7.17 -3.12 0.10
CA ALA A 198 -7.03 -2.10 -0.92
C ALA A 198 -5.94 -1.08 -0.55
N VAL A 199 -6.05 -0.47 0.64
CA VAL A 199 -5.11 0.58 1.09
C VAL A 199 -3.70 0.04 1.22
N THR A 200 -3.53 -1.11 1.87
CA THR A 200 -2.22 -1.72 2.08
C THR A 200 -1.53 -2.04 0.75
N SER A 201 -2.25 -2.62 -0.20
CA SER A 201 -1.69 -2.98 -1.50
C SER A 201 -1.43 -1.74 -2.37
N ALA A 202 -2.32 -0.75 -2.31
CA ALA A 202 -2.22 0.48 -3.09
C ALA A 202 -1.00 1.34 -2.73
N GLU A 203 -0.41 1.16 -1.54
CA GLU A 203 0.87 1.79 -1.20
C GLU A 203 1.97 1.42 -2.21
N SER A 204 1.89 0.22 -2.80
CA SER A 204 2.78 -0.22 -3.87
C SER A 204 2.68 0.62 -5.16
N THR A 205 1.75 1.58 -5.25
CA THR A 205 1.79 2.65 -6.27
C THR A 205 3.15 3.34 -6.29
N SER A 206 3.74 3.60 -5.11
CA SER A 206 5.09 4.15 -4.98
C SER A 206 6.13 3.22 -5.60
N LEU A 207 6.09 1.94 -5.24
CA LEU A 207 6.99 0.92 -5.78
C LEU A 207 6.92 0.84 -7.30
N VAL A 208 5.74 0.55 -7.87
CA VAL A 208 5.65 0.23 -9.31
C VAL A 208 5.94 1.43 -10.21
N SER A 209 5.70 2.64 -9.73
CA SER A 209 5.85 3.85 -10.53
C SER A 209 7.22 4.50 -10.43
N ASN A 210 7.94 4.31 -9.31
CA ASN A 210 9.28 4.89 -9.09
C ASN A 210 10.42 3.87 -9.28
N TRP A 211 10.08 2.64 -9.68
CA TRP A 211 11.07 1.61 -9.93
C TRP A 211 11.57 1.72 -11.37
N GLY A 212 12.80 2.20 -11.54
CA GLY A 212 13.47 2.39 -12.82
C GLY A 212 14.59 1.38 -13.09
N SER A 213 15.42 1.67 -14.09
CA SER A 213 16.52 0.81 -14.56
C SER A 213 17.67 0.63 -13.55
N THR A 214 17.73 1.48 -12.53
CA THR A 214 18.72 1.41 -11.45
C THR A 214 18.09 1.03 -10.11
N GLY A 215 16.79 0.71 -10.08
CA GLY A 215 16.05 0.41 -8.85
C GLY A 215 15.13 1.55 -8.44
N ILE A 216 14.91 1.74 -7.14
CA ILE A 216 14.01 2.78 -6.62
C ILE A 216 14.82 3.92 -6.01
N GLY A 217 14.76 5.08 -6.65
CA GLY A 217 15.44 6.31 -6.21
C GLY A 217 14.53 7.35 -5.58
N PHE A 218 13.21 7.15 -5.58
CA PHE A 218 12.24 8.06 -4.96
C PHE A 218 11.52 7.40 -3.79
N ILE A 219 11.35 8.15 -2.70
CA ILE A 219 10.57 7.73 -1.53
C ILE A 219 9.29 8.56 -1.45
N ASN A 220 8.14 7.91 -1.33
CA ASN A 220 6.87 8.60 -1.24
C ASN A 220 6.70 9.31 0.10
N CYS A 221 6.15 10.52 0.01
CA CYS A 221 5.80 11.37 1.16
C CYS A 221 4.32 11.21 1.53
N ASP A 222 3.52 10.62 0.65
CA ASP A 222 2.09 10.40 0.85
C ASP A 222 1.60 9.14 0.11
N LEU A 223 0.31 8.85 0.32
CA LEU A 223 -0.50 7.99 -0.54
C LEU A 223 -1.93 8.50 -0.53
N THR A 224 -2.55 8.62 -1.70
CA THR A 224 -4.01 8.76 -1.85
C THR A 224 -4.58 7.57 -2.61
N VAL A 225 -5.57 6.91 -2.03
CA VAL A 225 -6.34 5.81 -2.60
C VAL A 225 -7.78 6.26 -2.77
N ALA A 226 -8.29 6.26 -4.00
CA ALA A 226 -9.69 6.53 -4.31
C ALA A 226 -10.36 5.25 -4.82
N LEU A 227 -11.51 4.90 -4.26
CA LEU A 227 -12.19 3.62 -4.47
C LEU A 227 -13.61 3.85 -4.97
N SER A 228 -13.95 3.27 -6.12
CA SER A 228 -15.34 3.19 -6.59
C SER A 228 -16.07 2.01 -5.96
N ARG A 229 -15.34 0.93 -5.68
CA ARG A 229 -15.79 -0.28 -4.98
C ARG A 229 -14.66 -0.84 -4.12
N LEU A 230 -15.03 -1.71 -3.19
CA LEU A 230 -14.05 -2.49 -2.45
C LEU A 230 -13.60 -3.70 -3.29
N PRO A 231 -12.34 -4.13 -3.19
CA PRO A 231 -11.83 -5.26 -3.96
C PRO A 231 -12.41 -6.59 -3.47
N GLY A 232 -12.68 -7.49 -4.39
CA GLY A 232 -12.94 -8.90 -4.14
C GLY A 232 -11.68 -9.76 -4.26
N GLY A 233 -11.71 -10.94 -3.66
CA GLY A 233 -10.58 -11.87 -3.64
C GLY A 233 -9.48 -11.45 -2.66
N GLU A 234 -8.35 -12.16 -2.72
CA GLU A 234 -7.26 -12.00 -1.74
C GLU A 234 -6.10 -11.14 -2.23
N ARG A 235 -6.04 -10.90 -3.54
CA ARG A 235 -4.95 -10.18 -4.21
C ARG A 235 -5.45 -8.89 -4.85
N VAL A 236 -4.55 -7.91 -4.88
CA VAL A 236 -4.77 -6.61 -5.52
C VAL A 236 -3.66 -6.37 -6.53
N GLY A 237 -4.07 -5.83 -7.66
CA GLY A 237 -3.25 -5.45 -8.78
C GLY A 237 -3.00 -3.96 -8.79
N ILE A 238 -1.80 -3.58 -9.20
CA ILE A 238 -1.41 -2.18 -9.36
C ILE A 238 -0.73 -2.07 -10.73
N GLU A 239 -1.24 -1.19 -11.59
CA GLU A 239 -0.65 -0.86 -12.88
C GLU A 239 -0.34 0.63 -12.92
N THR A 240 0.93 1.00 -13.09
CA THR A 240 1.33 2.42 -13.17
C THR A 240 0.64 3.10 -14.35
N ASP A 241 0.03 4.27 -14.20
CA ASP A 241 -0.55 5.02 -15.33
C ASP A 241 0.31 6.20 -15.74
N THR A 242 0.93 6.87 -14.77
CA THR A 242 1.71 8.08 -15.01
C THR A 242 2.86 8.14 -14.01
N HIS A 243 4.00 8.63 -14.48
CA HIS A 243 5.14 9.05 -13.69
C HIS A 243 5.67 10.34 -14.31
N ILE A 244 5.69 11.41 -13.53
CA ILE A 244 6.21 12.72 -13.93
C ILE A 244 7.20 13.13 -12.84
N GLU A 245 8.39 13.55 -13.25
CA GLU A 245 9.42 14.02 -12.33
C GLU A 245 10.03 15.33 -12.82
N ASP A 246 10.38 16.20 -11.87
CA ASP A 246 11.08 17.46 -12.08
C ASP A 246 11.79 17.83 -10.77
N ASP A 247 13.03 18.33 -10.83
CA ASP A 247 13.83 18.76 -9.67
C ASP A 247 13.87 17.75 -8.50
N GLY A 248 13.88 16.46 -8.81
CA GLY A 248 13.93 15.39 -7.80
C GLY A 248 12.62 15.24 -6.99
N ILE A 249 11.50 15.71 -7.54
CA ILE A 249 10.15 15.46 -7.04
C ILE A 249 9.42 14.65 -8.10
N SER A 250 8.74 13.58 -7.71
CA SER A 250 7.88 12.82 -8.62
C SER A 250 6.42 12.81 -8.19
N VAL A 251 5.54 12.72 -9.18
CA VAL A 251 4.11 12.47 -9.02
C VAL A 251 3.76 11.27 -9.88
N SER A 252 3.12 10.29 -9.25
CA SER A 252 2.73 9.06 -9.93
C SER A 252 1.28 8.69 -9.64
N THR A 253 0.64 8.07 -10.63
CA THR A 253 -0.68 7.46 -10.49
C THR A 253 -0.65 6.00 -10.92
N ALA A 254 -1.56 5.20 -10.37
CA ALA A 254 -1.75 3.82 -10.78
C ALA A 254 -3.22 3.41 -10.69
N THR A 255 -3.65 2.56 -11.61
CA THR A 255 -4.97 1.91 -11.53
C THR A 255 -4.86 0.67 -10.64
N LEU A 256 -5.86 0.50 -9.76
CA LEU A 256 -5.96 -0.64 -8.84
C LEU A 256 -6.95 -1.66 -9.40
N TYR A 257 -6.52 -2.93 -9.43
CA TYR A 257 -7.26 -4.05 -10.02
C TYR A 257 -7.53 -5.15 -9.00
N ASP A 258 -8.65 -5.83 -9.15
CA ASP A 258 -8.86 -7.14 -8.54
C ASP A 258 -9.31 -8.14 -9.61
N VAL A 259 -9.85 -9.28 -9.20
CA VAL A 259 -10.34 -10.33 -10.11
C VAL A 259 -11.54 -9.90 -10.99
N GLN A 260 -12.18 -8.76 -10.69
CA GLN A 260 -13.29 -8.19 -11.46
C GLN A 260 -12.86 -6.98 -12.30
N GLY A 261 -11.56 -6.68 -12.37
CA GLY A 261 -11.02 -5.55 -13.13
C GLY A 261 -10.72 -4.33 -12.24
N PRO A 262 -10.68 -3.11 -12.81
CA PRO A 262 -10.31 -1.93 -12.06
C PRO A 262 -11.36 -1.56 -10.99
N PHE A 263 -10.91 -1.07 -9.84
CA PHE A 263 -11.78 -0.65 -8.73
C PHE A 263 -11.41 0.70 -8.10
N GLY A 264 -10.25 1.26 -8.44
CA GLY A 264 -9.76 2.47 -7.84
C GLY A 264 -8.47 2.99 -8.46
N THR A 265 -7.94 4.04 -7.85
CA THR A 265 -6.71 4.71 -8.27
C THR A 265 -5.85 4.99 -7.05
N GLY A 266 -4.56 4.71 -7.15
CA GLY A 266 -3.53 5.18 -6.25
C GLY A 266 -2.83 6.41 -6.82
N ILE A 267 -2.46 7.35 -5.95
CA ILE A 267 -1.67 8.53 -6.28
C ILE A 267 -0.62 8.69 -5.19
N VAL A 268 0.61 9.00 -5.58
CA VAL A 268 1.71 9.30 -4.65
C VAL A 268 2.49 10.52 -5.13
N THR A 269 2.97 11.32 -4.18
CA THR A 269 4.09 12.23 -4.39
C THR A 269 5.33 11.67 -3.71
N ALA A 270 6.50 11.86 -4.33
CA ALA A 270 7.75 11.34 -3.80
C ALA A 270 8.91 12.33 -3.99
N VAL A 271 9.94 12.16 -3.17
CA VAL A 271 11.17 12.97 -3.19
C VAL A 271 12.37 12.09 -3.50
N ASN A 272 13.35 12.66 -4.18
CA ASN A 272 14.63 12.01 -4.47
C ASN A 272 15.28 11.51 -3.17
N ASN A 273 15.56 10.22 -3.17
CA ASN A 273 16.25 9.47 -2.13
C ASN A 273 17.34 8.56 -2.74
N SER A 274 17.97 9.01 -3.82
CA SER A 274 19.03 8.26 -4.54
C SER A 274 20.23 7.90 -3.65
N ALA A 275 20.47 8.63 -2.57
CA ALA A 275 21.50 8.28 -1.58
C ALA A 275 21.20 6.97 -0.82
N ALA A 276 19.93 6.54 -0.78
CA ALA A 276 19.48 5.28 -0.18
C ALA A 276 18.74 4.42 -1.21
N GLN A 277 19.15 4.52 -2.48
CA GLN A 277 18.54 3.81 -3.59
C GLN A 277 18.52 2.29 -3.37
N ILE A 278 17.38 1.68 -3.66
CA ILE A 278 17.20 0.23 -3.53
C ILE A 278 17.43 -0.40 -4.90
N ASP A 279 18.54 -1.11 -5.06
CA ASP A 279 18.88 -1.88 -6.25
C ASP A 279 18.49 -3.36 -6.06
N PHE A 280 17.49 -3.83 -6.80
CA PHE A 280 16.97 -5.19 -6.68
C PHE A 280 17.81 -6.24 -7.39
N THR A 281 18.86 -5.85 -8.13
CA THR A 281 19.84 -6.81 -8.66
C THR A 281 20.84 -7.26 -7.59
N THR A 282 20.91 -6.54 -6.46
CA THR A 282 21.84 -6.83 -5.36
C THR A 282 21.13 -7.02 -4.01
N ALA A 283 19.92 -6.48 -3.83
CA ALA A 283 19.14 -6.65 -2.61
C ALA A 283 18.54 -8.06 -2.47
N ASP A 284 18.66 -8.69 -1.29
CA ASP A 284 17.95 -9.94 -0.99
C ASP A 284 16.48 -9.63 -0.63
N THR A 285 15.59 -9.89 -1.58
CA THR A 285 14.13 -9.76 -1.40
C THR A 285 13.46 -11.09 -1.03
N THR A 286 14.19 -12.20 -1.10
CA THR A 286 13.65 -13.56 -0.96
C THR A 286 13.44 -13.96 0.49
N GLY A 287 14.17 -13.35 1.44
CA GLY A 287 14.09 -13.67 2.87
C GLY A 287 12.76 -13.34 3.54
N ARG A 288 11.96 -12.42 2.98
CA ARG A 288 10.78 -11.86 3.66
C ARG A 288 9.66 -12.87 3.93
N TYR A 289 9.52 -13.91 3.11
CA TYR A 289 8.44 -14.89 3.20
C TYR A 289 8.94 -16.34 3.34
N LYS A 290 10.24 -16.56 3.56
CA LYS A 290 10.80 -17.93 3.68
C LYS A 290 10.37 -18.69 4.93
N GLU A 291 9.84 -17.99 5.94
CA GLU A 291 9.44 -18.53 7.25
C GLU A 291 7.93 -18.40 7.53
N ALA A 292 7.17 -18.05 6.50
CA ALA A 292 5.73 -17.78 6.52
C ALA A 292 4.87 -19.03 6.34
#